data_AF-A0A1H3KMQ6-F1
#
_entry.id   AF-A0A1H3KMQ6-F1
#
_cell.length_a   1.000
_cell.length_b   1.000
_cell.length_c   1.000
_cell.angle_alpha   90.00
_cell.angle_beta   90.00
_cell.angle_gamma   90.00
#
_symmetry.space_group_name_H-M   'P 1'
#
loop_
_entity.id
_entity.type
_entity.pdbx_description
1 polymer ?
#
loop_
_entity_poly.entity_id
_entity_poly.type
_entity_poly.pdbx_seq_one_letter_code
_entity_poly.pdbx_strand_id
1 'polypeptide(L)' 'MKPKDGLVKKALEKYPEIDLKDCFIVGDSLCDVELGERLGIKTFGIGVGKKEGEALIIDSLGDVVRYL' A
#
# COMPACT_ATOMS: atom_id res chain seq x y z
N MET A 1 -8.59 7.83 14.96
CA MET A 1 -8.57 8.06 13.50
C MET A 1 -7.85 6.86 12.90
N LYS A 2 -8.58 5.88 12.37
CA LYS A 2 -8.01 4.69 11.70
C LYS A 2 -7.76 5.05 10.22
N PRO A 3 -6.84 4.39 9.49
CA PRO A 3 -6.62 4.69 8.07
C PRO A 3 -7.96 4.64 7.33
N LYS A 4 -8.30 5.75 6.69
CA LYS A 4 -9.57 5.90 5.96
C LYS A 4 -9.39 5.29 4.58
N ASP A 5 -10.00 4.13 4.36
CA ASP A 5 -10.02 3.41 3.08
C ASP A 5 -10.91 4.08 2.00
N GLY A 6 -11.46 5.26 2.30
CA GLY A 6 -12.41 5.96 1.42
C GLY A 6 -11.83 6.34 0.06
N LEU A 7 -10.52 6.62 -0.04
CA LEU A 7 -9.89 6.90 -1.33
C LEU A 7 -9.81 5.65 -2.21
N VAL A 8 -9.43 4.51 -1.63
CA VAL A 8 -9.39 3.23 -2.35
C VAL A 8 -10.79 2.83 -2.79
N LYS A 9 -11.79 2.93 -1.89
CA LYS A 9 -13.20 2.65 -2.24
C LYS A 9 -13.70 3.51 -3.40
N LYS A 10 -13.43 4.82 -3.38
CA LYS A 10 -13.79 5.71 -4.49
C LYS A 10 -13.10 5.34 -5.80
N ALA A 11 -11.86 4.85 -5.74
CA ALA A 11 -11.15 4.38 -6.92
C ALA A 11 -11.79 3.12 -7.50
N LEU A 12 -12.15 2.15 -6.65
CA LEU A 12 -12.85 0.93 -7.05
C LEU A 12 -14.26 1.21 -7.60
N GLU A 13 -14.98 2.18 -7.03
CA GLU A 13 -16.28 2.63 -7.55
C GLU A 13 -16.13 3.29 -8.93
N LYS A 14 -15.07 4.06 -9.15
CA LYS A 14 -14.81 4.77 -10.41
C LYS A 14 -14.25 3.85 -11.50
N TYR A 15 -13.45 2.87 -11.11
CA TYR A 15 -12.75 1.92 -11.99
C TYR A 15 -12.98 0.50 -11.47
N PRO A 16 -14.16 -0.09 -11.72
CA PRO A 16 -14.55 -1.40 -11.20
C PRO A 16 -13.71 -2.57 -11.75
N GLU A 17 -12.92 -2.34 -12.79
CA GLU A 17 -11.98 -3.29 -13.38
C GLU A 17 -10.68 -3.47 -12.57
N ILE A 18 -10.42 -2.60 -11.58
CA ILE A 18 -9.24 -2.73 -10.72
C ILE A 18 -9.35 -4.00 -9.87
N ASP A 19 -8.42 -4.95 -10.07
CA ASP A 19 -8.20 -6.05 -9.13
C ASP A 19 -7.13 -5.64 -8.10
N LEU A 20 -7.52 -5.58 -6.83
CA LEU A 20 -6.61 -5.24 -5.72
C LEU A 20 -5.45 -6.24 -5.57
N LYS A 21 -5.60 -7.48 -6.06
CA LYS A 21 -4.52 -8.48 -6.05
C LYS A 21 -3.36 -8.09 -6.97
N ASP A 22 -3.66 -7.32 -8.02
CA ASP A 22 -2.68 -6.80 -8.98
C ASP A 22 -2.24 -5.37 -8.62
N CYS A 23 -2.66 -4.88 -7.45
CA CYS A 23 -2.28 -3.56 -6.95
C CYS A 23 -1.20 -3.67 -5.86
N PHE A 24 -0.46 -2.59 -5.69
CA PHE A 24 0.40 -2.39 -4.54
C PHE A 24 0.31 -0.95 -4.04
N ILE A 25 0.55 -0.75 -2.74
CA ILE A 25 0.67 0.56 -2.11
C ILE A 25 2.15 0.88 -1.93
N VAL A 26 2.53 2.13 -2.17
CA VAL A 26 3.84 2.66 -1.83
C VAL A 26 3.63 3.93 -1.03
N GLY A 27 4.25 4.04 0.14
CA GLY A 27 4.11 5.21 1.01
C GLY A 27 5.27 5.36 1.98
N ASP A 28 5.46 6.57 2.49
CA ASP A 28 6.50 6.94 3.46
C ASP A 28 5.94 7.07 4.89
N SER A 29 4.64 6.83 5.08
CA SER A 29 4.00 6.89 6.39
C SER A 29 3.56 5.53 6.91
N LEU A 30 3.50 5.38 8.22
CA LEU A 30 2.88 4.20 8.84
C LEU A 30 1.43 4.04 8.40
N CYS A 31 0.70 5.14 8.16
CA CYS A 31 -0.70 5.10 7.74
C CYS A 31 -0.90 4.35 6.42
N ASP A 32 0.02 4.51 5.46
CA ASP A 32 -0.01 3.80 4.18
C ASP A 32 0.25 2.30 4.37
N VAL A 33 1.22 1.97 5.23
CA VAL A 33 1.52 0.59 5.64
C VAL A 33 0.29 -0.07 6.28
N GLU A 34 -0.37 0.60 7.24
CA GLU A 34 -1.56 0.04 7.89
C GLU A 34 -2.74 -0.10 6.92
N LEU A 35 -2.88 0.82 5.97
CA LEU A 35 -3.94 0.76 4.96
C LEU A 35 -3.77 -0.47 4.09
N GLY A 36 -2.56 -0.71 3.59
CA GLY A 36 -2.27 -1.86 2.76
C GLY A 36 -2.44 -3.19 3.47
N GLU A 37 -1.92 -3.31 4.71
CA GLU A 37 -2.15 -4.49 5.56
C GLU A 37 -3.65 -4.75 5.78
N ARG A 38 -4.42 -3.69 6.10
CA ARG A 38 -5.87 -3.80 6.33
C ARG A 38 -6.62 -4.26 5.09
N LEU A 39 -6.17 -3.87 3.90
CA LEU A 39 -6.80 -4.22 2.63
C LEU A 39 -6.22 -5.49 2.00
N GLY A 40 -5.18 -6.09 2.60
CA GLY A 40 -4.48 -7.24 2.03
C GLY A 40 -3.75 -6.92 0.73
N ILE A 41 -3.34 -5.66 0.53
CA ILE A 41 -2.63 -5.18 -0.66
C ILE A 41 -1.13 -5.20 -0.38
N LYS A 42 -0.34 -5.70 -1.35
CA LYS A 42 1.12 -5.67 -1.26
C LYS A 42 1.59 -4.24 -1.00
N THR A 43 2.43 -4.03 0.01
CA THR A 43 2.79 -2.68 0.44
C THR A 43 4.29 -2.50 0.56
N PHE A 44 4.77 -1.38 0.06
CA PHE A 44 6.14 -0.93 0.15
C PHE A 44 6.20 0.34 1.02
N GLY A 45 6.97 0.28 2.10
CA GLY A 45 7.20 1.42 2.99
C GLY A 45 8.56 2.04 2.72
N ILE A 46 8.59 3.32 2.34
CA ILE A 46 9.85 4.05 2.10
C ILE A 46 10.42 4.47 3.45
N GLY A 47 11.47 3.80 3.91
CA GLY A 47 12.09 4.03 5.21
C GLY A 47 11.17 3.80 6.41
N VAL A 48 10.01 3.17 6.20
CA VAL A 48 8.98 2.95 7.22
C VAL A 48 8.43 1.54 7.14
N GLY A 49 8.11 0.96 8.29
CA GLY A 49 7.50 -0.36 8.39
C GLY A 49 7.06 -0.64 9.81
N LYS A 50 6.31 -1.73 10.00
CA LYS A 50 5.95 -2.22 11.33
C LYS A 50 6.86 -3.40 11.70
N LYS A 51 7.18 -3.51 12.99
CA LYS A 51 8.00 -4.60 13.52
C LYS A 51 7.43 -6.00 13.24
N GLU A 52 6.11 -6.11 13.16
CA GLU A 52 5.37 -7.35 12.90
C GLU A 52 4.48 -7.22 11.65
N GLY A 53 4.82 -6.29 10.73
CA GLY A 53 4.04 -6.02 9.52
C GLY A 53 4.54 -6.76 8.28
N GLU A 54 3.69 -6.83 7.26
CA GLU A 54 3.99 -7.49 5.99
C GLU A 54 4.58 -6.53 4.92
N ALA A 55 4.67 -5.24 5.23
CA ALA A 55 5.21 -4.25 4.29
C ALA A 55 6.72 -4.44 4.04
N LEU A 56 7.11 -4.38 2.77
CA LEU A 56 8.50 -4.39 2.35
C LEU A 56 9.10 -3.01 2.57
N ILE A 57 10.15 -2.92 3.39
CA ILE A 57 10.86 -1.67 3.60
C ILE A 57 11.83 -1.46 2.44
N ILE A 58 11.73 -0.30 1.81
CA ILE A 58 12.57 0.13 0.69
C ILE A 58 13.20 1.50 0.99
N ASP A 59 14.28 1.84 0.30
CA ASP A 59 14.98 3.11 0.51
C ASP A 59 14.45 4.21 -0.42
N SER A 60 13.94 3.84 -1.60
CA SER A 60 13.45 4.79 -2.60
C SER A 60 12.41 4.17 -3.52
N LEU A 61 11.65 5.02 -4.23
CA LEU A 61 10.75 4.57 -5.31
C LEU A 61 11.48 3.75 -6.39
N GLY A 62 12.78 3.97 -6.60
CA GLY A 62 13.57 3.19 -7.55
C GLY A 62 13.64 1.71 -7.20
N ASP A 63 13.48 1.35 -5.93
CA ASP A 63 13.51 -0.05 -5.50
C ASP A 63 12.24 -0.81 -5.92
N VAL A 64 11.12 -0.11 -6.08
CA VAL A 64 9.83 -0.68 -6.52
C VAL A 64 9.94 -1.22 -7.95
N VAL A 65 10.77 -0.62 -8.80
CA VAL A 65 10.96 -1.03 -10.20
C VAL A 65 11.39 -2.50 -10.32
N ARG A 66 12.06 -3.06 -9.30
CA ARG A 66 12.47 -4.48 -9.29
C ARG A 66 11.30 -5.45 -9.12
N TYR A 67 10.09 -4.95 -8.88
CA TYR A 67 8.88 -5.71 -8.61
C TYR A 67 7.78 -5.48 -9.66
N LEU A 68 8.09 -4.74 -10.72
CA LEU A 68 7.24 -4.54 -11.91
C LEU A 68 7.72 -5.46 -13.03
#